data_AF-A0A2N9JL26-F1
#
_entry.id   AF-A0A2N9JL26-F1
#
_cell.length_a   1.000
_cell.length_b   1.000
_cell.length_c   1.000
_cell.angle_alpha   90.00
_cell.angle_beta   90.00
_cell.angle_gamma   90.00
#
_symmetry.space_group_name_H-M   'P 1'
#
loop_
_entity.id
_entity.type
_entity.pdbx_description
1 polymer ?
#
loop_
_entity_poly.entity_id
_entity_poly.type
_entity_poly.pdbx_seq_one_letter_code
_entity_poly.pdbx_strand_id
1 'polypeptide(L)' 'MLNPGRWVIFVDSNVWYSRTLRERLGMLYVTPEAPPFHVQWTDDVLAELLYHLRKRHPQPPAPIRSTT' A
#
# COMPACT_ATOMS: atom_id res chain seq x y z
N MET A 1 -1.77 19.20 14.29
CA MET A 1 -0.59 19.14 15.17
C MET A 1 -0.22 17.68 15.37
N LEU A 2 0.98 17.27 14.98
CA LEU A 2 1.50 15.93 15.28
C LEU A 2 1.83 15.87 16.77
N ASN A 3 1.43 14.78 17.45
CA ASN A 3 1.70 14.57 18.87
C ASN A 3 3.22 14.31 19.04
N PRO A 4 3.98 15.08 19.84
CA PRO A 4 5.45 15.07 19.88
C PRO A 4 6.13 13.75 20.32
N GLY A 5 5.39 12.65 20.48
CA GLY A 5 5.91 11.31 20.77
C GLY A 5 5.59 10.24 19.71
N ARG A 6 4.92 10.59 18.60
CA ARG A 6 4.58 9.64 17.52
C ARG A 6 5.44 9.90 16.30
N TRP A 7 6.22 8.89 15.90
CA TRP A 7 7.03 8.95 14.68
C TRP A 7 6.13 9.00 13.45
N VAL A 8 6.51 9.74 12.42
CA VAL A 8 5.86 9.65 11.10
C VAL A 8 6.81 8.89 10.20
N ILE A 9 6.31 7.81 9.59
CA ILE A 9 7.08 7.01 8.65
C ILE A 9 6.46 7.10 7.27
N PHE A 10 7.31 7.36 6.28
CA PHE A 10 6.93 7.30 4.87
C PHE A 10 7.15 5.88 4.37
N VAL A 11 6.12 5.28 3.75
CA VAL A 11 6.15 3.89 3.31
C VAL A 11 6.12 3.82 1.79
N ASP A 12 7.16 3.22 1.24
CA ASP A 12 7.39 3.04 -0.20
C ASP A 12 6.48 1.96 -0.82
N SER A 13 6.36 1.97 -2.15
CA SER A 13 5.54 1.03 -2.92
C SER A 13 6.02 -0.42 -2.73
N ASN A 14 7.32 -0.63 -2.56
CA ASN A 14 7.90 -1.97 -2.34
C ASN A 14 7.42 -2.64 -1.04
N VAL A 15 7.14 -1.86 0.02
CA VAL A 15 6.63 -2.35 1.30
C VAL A 15 5.19 -2.82 1.14
N TRP A 16 4.38 -2.05 0.42
CA TRP A 16 2.99 -2.40 0.13
C TRP A 16 2.86 -3.59 -0.83
N TYR A 17 3.80 -3.70 -1.77
CA TYR A 17 3.84 -4.77 -2.76
C TYR A 17 4.24 -6.11 -2.13
N SER A 18 5.20 -6.09 -1.20
CA SER A 18 5.63 -7.28 -0.49
C SER A 18 4.60 -7.72 0.55
N ARG A 19 4.05 -8.92 0.38
CA ARG A 19 3.12 -9.52 1.34
C ARG A 19 3.73 -9.55 2.75
N THR A 20 4.96 -10.05 2.88
CA THR A 20 5.64 -10.20 4.17
C THR A 20 5.88 -8.84 4.86
N LEU A 21 6.31 -7.82 4.12
CA LEU A 21 6.57 -6.50 4.71
C LEU A 21 5.27 -5.81 5.10
N ARG A 22 4.25 -5.86 4.25
CA ARG A 22 2.93 -5.31 4.54
C ARG A 22 2.29 -5.96 5.76
N GLU A 23 2.38 -7.29 5.90
CA GLU A 23 1.87 -8.01 7.08
C GLU A 23 2.61 -7.59 8.36
N ARG A 24 3.94 -7.50 8.31
CA ARG A 24 4.75 -7.05 9.47
C ARG A 24 4.49 -5.59 9.84
N LEU A 25 4.38 -4.70 8.85
CA LEU A 25 4.02 -3.30 9.06
C LEU A 25 2.63 -3.20 9.70
N GLY A 26 1.66 -3.96 9.18
CA GLY A 26 0.31 -4.04 9.71
C GLY A 26 0.31 -4.47 11.18
N MET A 27 1.03 -5.55 11.52
CA MET A 27 1.17 -6.01 12.91
C MET A 27 1.70 -4.92 13.84
N LEU A 28 2.79 -4.24 13.47
CA LEU A 28 3.34 -3.14 14.27
C LEU A 28 2.38 -1.96 14.43
N TYR A 29 1.50 -1.75 13.45
CA TYR A 29 0.52 -0.68 13.46
C TYR A 29 -0.75 -1.02 14.26
N VAL A 30 -1.19 -2.27 14.25
CA VAL A 30 -2.50 -2.69 14.82
C VAL A 30 -2.41 -3.40 16.17
N THR A 31 -1.28 -4.02 16.50
CA THR A 31 -1.12 -4.77 17.76
C THR A 31 -1.07 -3.90 19.02
N PRO A 32 -0.34 -2.76 19.07
CA PRO A 32 -0.31 -1.92 20.28
C PRO A 32 -1.58 -1.07 20.42
N GLU A 33 -2.03 -0.83 21.66
CA GLU A 33 -3.16 0.07 21.96
C GLU A 33 -2.97 1.48 21.39
N ALA A 34 -1.71 1.93 21.34
CA ALA A 34 -1.30 3.15 20.67
C ALA A 34 -0.17 2.83 19.67
N PRO A 35 -0.43 2.92 18.35
CA PRO A 35 0.64 2.77 17.35
C PRO A 35 1.79 3.76 17.61
N PRO A 36 3.05 3.30 17.61
CA PRO A 36 4.22 4.14 17.88
C PRO A 36 4.55 5.09 16.72
N PHE A 37 3.96 4.83 15.55
CA PHE A 37 4.13 5.65 14.36
C PHE A 37 2.83 5.83 13.58
N HIS A 38 2.79 6.89 12.77
CA HIS A 38 1.80 7.12 11.73
C HIS A 38 2.40 6.79 10.37
N VAL A 39 1.66 6.05 9.56
CA VAL A 39 2.07 5.67 8.21
C VAL A 39 1.56 6.72 7.21
N GLN A 40 2.45 7.18 6.34
CA GLN A 40 2.13 8.09 5.24
C GLN A 40 2.69 7.55 3.92
N TRP A 41 2.01 7.88 2.83
CA TRP A 41 2.46 7.66 1.45
C TRP A 41 1.84 8.73 0.56
N THR A 42 2.40 8.95 -0.63
CA THR A 42 1.81 9.82 -1.65
C THR A 42 0.97 9.03 -2.65
N ASP A 43 0.14 9.72 -3.42
CA ASP A 43 -0.59 9.10 -4.53
C ASP A 43 0.35 8.48 -5.57
N ASP A 44 1.55 9.04 -5.75
CA ASP A 44 2.58 8.47 -6.64
C ASP A 44 3.04 7.07 -6.18
N VAL A 45 3.21 6.87 -4.88
CA VAL A 45 3.54 5.55 -4.30
C VAL A 45 2.42 4.54 -4.57
N LEU A 46 1.16 4.96 -4.45
CA LEU A 46 0.01 4.11 -4.76
C LEU A 46 -0.06 3.79 -6.26
N ALA A 47 0.19 4.79 -7.12
CA ALA A 47 0.24 4.60 -8.57
C ALA A 47 1.33 3.59 -8.97
N GLU A 48 2.51 3.69 -8.37
CA GLU A 48 3.62 2.76 -8.60
C GLU A 48 3.28 1.33 -8.11
N LEU A 49 2.67 1.20 -6.92
CA LEU A 49 2.18 -0.09 -6.42
C LEU A 49 1.21 -0.74 -7.42
N LEU A 50 0.22 0.02 -7.89
CA LEU A 50 -0.77 -0.48 -8.85
C LEU A 50 -0.13 -0.84 -10.20
N TYR A 51 0.85 -0.06 -10.67
CA TYR A 51 1.62 -0.38 -11.87
C TYR A 51 2.31 -1.74 -11.74
N HIS A 52 3.03 -1.98 -10.65
CA HIS A 52 3.71 -3.26 -10.42
C HIS A 52 2.75 -4.44 -10.28
N LEU A 53 1.61 -4.25 -9.61
CA LEU A 53 0.57 -5.29 -9.49
C LEU A 53 -0.04 -5.65 -10.85
N ARG A 54 -0.37 -4.65 -11.69
CA ARG A 54 -0.89 -4.86 -13.05
C ARG A 54 0.13 -5.53 -13.96
N LYS A 55 1.41 -5.14 -13.85
CA LYS A 55 2.49 -5.73 -14.62
C LYS A 55 2.70 -7.22 -14.26
N ARG A 56 2.54 -7.59 -12.99
CA ARG A 56 2.66 -8.99 -12.54
C ARG A 56 1.41 -9.82 -12.84
N HIS A 57 0.23 -9.22 -12.76
CA HIS A 57 -1.05 -9.87 -13.03
C HIS A 57 -1.77 -9.15 -14.17
N PRO A 58 -1.27 -9.29 -15.41
CA PRO A 58 -1.90 -8.64 -16.56
C PRO A 58 -3.28 -9.25 -16.76
N GLN A 59 -4.33 -8.46 -16.55
CA GLN A 59 -5.66 -8.83 -17.01
C GLN A 59 -5.79 -8.45 -18.48
N PRO A 60 -6.16 -9.39 -19.37
CA PRO A 60 -6.50 -9.05 -20.73
C PRO A 60 -7.74 -8.13 -20.70
N PRO A 61 -7.85 -7.18 -21.64
CA PRO A 61 -9.05 -6.35 -21.76
C PRO A 61 -10.28 -7.27 -21.90
N ALA A 62 -11.37 -6.88 -21.25
CA ALA A 62 -12.63 -7.61 -21.37
C ALA A 62 -13.00 -7.73 -22.86
N PRO A 63 -13.48 -8.90 -23.33
CA PRO A 63 -13.89 -9.05 -24.71
C PRO A 63 -14.98 -8.04 -25.02
N ILE A 64 -14.82 -7.31 -26.12
CA ILE A 64 -15.82 -6.35 -26.61
C ILE A 64 -17.05 -7.18 -26.96
N ARG A 65 -18.09 -7.08 -26.13
CA ARG A 65 -19.37 -7.72 -26.43
C ARG A 65 -20.07 -6.85 -27.47
N SER A 66 -20.01 -7.26 -28.73
CA SER A 66 -20.89 -6.75 -29.77
C SER A 66 -22.31 -7.21 -29.42
N THR A 67 -23.12 -6.30 -28.90
CA THR A 67 -24.58 -6.49 -28.87
C THR A 67 -25.09 -6.35 -30.30
N THR A 68 -25.42 -7.49 -30.92
CA THR A 68 -26.28 -7.57 -32.11
C THR A 68 -27.72 -7.74 -31.66
#